data_AF-A0A9P0PUC6-F1
#
_entry.id   AF-A0A9P0PUC6-F1
#
_cell.length_a   1.000
_cell.length_b   1.000
_cell.length_c   1.000
_cell.angle_alpha   90.00
_cell.angle_beta   90.00
_cell.angle_gamma   90.00
#
_symmetry.space_group_name_H-M   'P 1'
#
loop_
_entity.id
_entity.type
_entity.pdbx_description
1 polymer ?
#
loop_
_entity_poly.entity_id
_entity_poly.type
_entity_poly.pdbx_seq_one_letter_code
_entity_poly.pdbx_strand_id
1 'polypeptide(L)'
;MKQNIGRGEFSQFPNVTQTSCQEDDVSTYVQHLNALYSDFESRFEDILTMVIPPWIINPYGDIEEANVIIQEELTELSTKKNLRFSLKTDISNSGCKTTYPLLIPYYGI
;
A
#
# COMPACT_ATOMS: atom_id res chain seq x y z
N MET A 1 30.01 -13.75 9.14
CA MET A 1 30.68 -12.77 10.04
C MET A 1 30.91 -13.32 11.44
N LYS A 2 29.87 -13.55 12.27
CA LYS A 2 30.01 -14.05 13.66
C LYS A 2 30.76 -15.39 13.78
N GLN A 3 30.50 -16.35 12.88
CA GLN A 3 31.18 -17.64 12.90
C GLN A 3 32.68 -17.53 12.61
N ASN A 4 33.08 -16.65 11.69
CA ASN A 4 34.48 -16.40 11.34
C ASN A 4 35.22 -15.81 12.55
N ILE A 5 34.60 -14.86 13.25
CA ILE A 5 35.15 -14.27 14.49
C ILE A 5 35.35 -15.35 15.56
N GLY A 6 34.35 -16.22 15.78
CA GLY A 6 34.47 -17.33 16.74
C GLY A 6 35.51 -18.39 16.35
N ARG A 7 35.98 -18.41 15.11
CA ARG A 7 37.07 -19.25 14.61
C ARG A 7 38.43 -18.54 14.61
N GLY A 8 38.49 -17.28 15.06
CA GLY A 8 39.71 -16.46 14.99
C GLY A 8 40.05 -15.96 13.59
N GLU A 9 39.12 -16.03 12.63
CA GLU A 9 39.32 -15.61 11.26
C GLU A 9 39.03 -14.10 11.10
N PHE A 10 40.07 -13.29 11.28
CA PHE A 10 39.96 -11.83 11.27
C PHE A 10 40.31 -11.16 9.94
N SER A 11 40.55 -11.91 8.86
CA SER A 11 41.00 -11.36 7.55
C SER A 11 40.11 -10.25 6.97
N GLN A 12 38.83 -10.23 7.35
CA GLN A 12 37.84 -9.20 6.98
C GLN A 12 37.94 -7.91 7.83
N PHE A 13 38.75 -7.90 8.89
CA PHE A 13 38.92 -6.81 9.85
C PHE A 13 40.41 -6.42 9.99
N PRO A 14 40.91 -5.50 9.13
CA PRO A 14 42.32 -5.13 9.06
C PRO A 14 42.92 -4.67 10.40
N ASN A 15 42.11 -3.99 11.21
CA ASN A 15 42.54 -3.48 12.52
C ASN A 15 42.66 -4.57 13.58
N VAL A 16 41.86 -5.63 13.47
CA VAL A 16 41.82 -6.73 14.45
C VAL A 16 42.91 -7.76 14.12
N THR A 17 43.24 -7.97 12.85
CA THR A 17 44.36 -8.82 12.43
C THR A 17 45.72 -8.37 12.97
N GLN A 18 45.88 -7.09 13.32
CA GLN A 18 47.13 -6.54 13.85
C GLN A 18 47.23 -6.65 15.38
N THR A 19 46.15 -7.05 16.06
CA THR A 19 46.08 -7.17 17.51
C THR A 19 46.07 -8.64 17.94
N SER A 20 46.87 -9.03 18.93
CA SER A 20 46.74 -10.36 19.51
C SER A 20 45.51 -10.39 20.43
N CYS A 21 44.42 -10.99 19.98
CA CYS A 21 43.22 -11.19 20.80
C CYS A 21 43.32 -12.51 21.57
N GLN A 22 42.98 -12.50 22.87
CA GLN A 22 42.84 -13.75 23.63
C GLN A 22 41.56 -14.48 23.20
N GLU A 23 41.57 -15.81 23.21
CA GLU A 23 40.38 -16.61 22.84
C GLU A 23 39.18 -16.32 23.74
N ASP A 24 39.40 -16.04 25.02
CA ASP A 24 38.35 -15.69 25.98
C ASP A 24 37.67 -14.36 25.64
N ASP A 25 38.45 -13.36 25.19
CA ASP A 25 37.93 -12.07 24.75
C ASP A 25 37.09 -12.24 23.48
N VAL A 26 37.56 -13.06 22.54
CA VAL A 26 36.86 -13.37 21.29
C VAL A 26 35.53 -14.09 21.58
N SER A 27 35.55 -15.07 22.48
CA SER A 27 34.35 -15.80 22.91
C SER A 27 33.33 -14.87 23.55
N THR A 28 33.76 -14.01 24.48
CA THR A 28 32.92 -13.01 25.14
C THR A 28 32.32 -12.04 24.13
N TYR A 29 33.12 -11.55 23.19
CA TYR A 29 32.66 -10.67 22.13
C TYR A 29 31.60 -11.34 21.24
N VAL A 30 31.80 -12.60 20.86
CA VAL A 30 30.82 -13.39 20.10
C VAL A 30 29.52 -13.57 20.89
N GLN A 31 29.59 -13.80 22.20
CA GLN A 31 28.40 -13.86 23.07
C GLN A 31 27.64 -12.54 23.10
N HIS A 32 28.33 -11.40 23.21
CA HIS A 32 27.68 -10.10 23.14
C HIS A 32 27.01 -9.85 21.77
N LEU A 33 27.66 -10.23 20.67
CA LEU A 33 27.05 -10.15 19.34
C LEU A 33 25.81 -11.03 19.22
N ASN A 34 25.81 -12.22 19.83
CA ASN A 34 24.63 -13.09 19.89
C ASN A 34 23.47 -12.42 20.63
N ALA A 35 23.74 -11.87 21.81
CA ALA A 35 22.74 -11.20 22.62
C ALA A 35 22.16 -9.99 21.88
N LEU A 36 23.02 -9.18 21.25
CA LEU A 36 22.59 -8.04 20.45
C LEU A 36 21.72 -8.47 19.27
N TYR A 37 22.11 -9.54 18.56
CA TYR A 37 21.31 -10.04 17.44
C TYR A 37 19.92 -10.50 17.89
N SER A 38 19.85 -11.23 19.00
CA SER A 38 18.58 -11.67 19.58
C SER A 38 17.72 -10.49 20.04
N ASP A 39 18.32 -9.44 20.61
CA ASP A 39 17.61 -8.22 21.00
C ASP A 39 17.04 -7.50 19.78
N PHE A 40 17.83 -7.37 18.70
CA PHE A 40 17.37 -6.77 17.46
C PHE A 40 16.24 -7.56 16.81
N GLU A 41 16.36 -8.90 16.70
CA GLU A 41 15.28 -9.74 16.19
C GLU A 41 14.00 -9.56 17.02
N SER A 42 14.11 -9.55 18.35
CA SER A 42 12.94 -9.39 19.22
C SER A 42 12.31 -7.99 19.13
N ARG A 43 13.12 -6.93 19.03
CA ARG A 43 12.64 -5.55 19.02
C ARG A 43 12.04 -5.11 17.69
N PHE A 44 12.44 -5.76 16.61
CA PHE A 44 11.98 -5.46 15.25
C PHE A 44 11.20 -6.64 14.64
N GLU A 45 10.70 -7.55 15.47
CA GLU A 45 9.92 -8.72 15.03
C GLU A 45 8.69 -8.30 14.22
N ASP A 46 8.05 -7.20 14.64
CA ASP A 46 6.93 -6.57 13.95
C ASP A 46 7.27 -6.11 12.53
N ILE A 47 8.42 -5.47 12.35
CA ILE A 47 8.92 -5.02 11.04
C ILE A 47 9.39 -6.21 10.20
N LEU A 48 10.08 -7.17 10.80
CA LEU A 48 10.60 -8.37 10.12
C LEU A 48 9.46 -9.28 9.62
N THR A 49 8.34 -9.32 10.33
CA THR A 49 7.15 -10.12 9.98
C THR A 49 6.10 -9.32 9.22
N MET A 50 6.34 -8.03 8.98
CA MET A 50 5.38 -7.15 8.33
C MET A 50 5.11 -7.61 6.89
N VAL A 51 3.84 -7.87 6.60
CA VAL A 51 3.37 -8.04 5.21
C VAL A 51 3.23 -6.66 4.60
N ILE A 52 4.04 -6.37 3.58
CA ILE A 52 3.98 -5.09 2.86
C ILE A 52 2.64 -5.01 2.12
N PRO A 53 1.78 -4.01 2.41
CA PRO A 53 0.53 -3.86 1.71
C PRO A 53 0.74 -3.59 0.21
N PRO A 54 -0.16 -4.08 -0.67
CA PRO A 54 -0.06 -3.88 -2.11
C PRO A 54 0.06 -2.42 -2.53
N TRP A 55 -0.58 -1.49 -1.81
CA TRP A 55 -0.53 -0.05 -2.10
C TRP A 55 0.84 0.59 -1.82
N ILE A 56 1.69 -0.03 -0.99
CA ILE A 56 3.09 0.43 -0.84
C ILE A 56 3.93 -0.05 -2.03
N ILE A 57 3.67 -1.27 -2.50
CA ILE A 57 4.38 -1.90 -3.63
C ILE A 57 3.98 -1.25 -4.95
N ASN A 58 2.68 -0.98 -5.12
CA ASN A 58 2.09 -0.35 -6.29
C ASN A 58 1.02 0.66 -5.84
N PRO A 59 1.42 1.90 -5.51
CA PRO A 59 0.50 2.95 -5.06
C PRO A 59 -0.59 3.30 -6.07
N TYR A 60 -0.38 2.94 -7.33
CA TYR A 60 -1.21 3.32 -8.46
C TYR A 60 -1.87 2.12 -9.15
N GLY A 61 -1.77 0.92 -8.59
CA GLY A 61 -2.26 -0.31 -9.23
C GLY A 61 -3.75 -0.33 -9.54
N ASP A 62 -4.55 0.24 -8.65
CA ASP A 62 -6.01 0.29 -8.79
C ASP A 62 -6.49 1.55 -9.54
N ILE A 63 -5.59 2.43 -9.96
CA ILE A 63 -5.97 3.70 -10.59
C ILE A 63 -6.58 3.49 -11.98
N GLU A 64 -6.11 2.51 -12.74
CA GLU A 64 -6.68 2.24 -14.06
C GLU A 64 -8.13 1.77 -13.96
N GLU A 65 -8.43 0.85 -13.04
CA GLU A 65 -9.80 0.37 -12.78
C GLU A 65 -10.68 1.49 -12.21
N ALA A 66 -10.19 2.23 -11.21
CA ALA A 66 -10.93 3.36 -10.64
C ALA A 66 -11.21 4.45 -11.69
N ASN A 67 -10.26 4.73 -12.59
CA ASN A 67 -10.45 5.70 -13.66
C ASN A 67 -11.49 5.22 -14.68
N VAL A 68 -11.50 3.94 -15.03
CA VAL A 68 -12.55 3.36 -15.90
C VAL A 68 -13.93 3.51 -15.25
N ILE A 69 -14.07 3.13 -13.96
CA ILE A 69 -15.33 3.27 -13.22
C ILE A 69 -15.81 4.73 -13.20
N ILE A 70 -14.92 5.67 -12.89
CA ILE A 70 -15.26 7.10 -12.86
C ILE A 70 -15.70 7.59 -14.24
N GLN A 71 -15.03 7.18 -15.31
CA GLN A 71 -15.40 7.56 -16.68
C GLN A 71 -16.76 6.98 -17.09
N GLU A 72 -17.06 5.74 -16.70
CA GLU A 72 -18.36 5.11 -16.94
C GLU A 72 -19.49 5.84 -16.20
N GLU A 73 -19.33 6.12 -14.91
CA GLU A 73 -20.31 6.88 -14.12
C GLU A 73 -20.56 8.28 -14.68
N LEU A 74 -19.50 9.00 -15.06
CA LEU A 74 -19.62 10.32 -15.69
C LEU A 74 -20.36 10.24 -17.04
N THR A 75 -20.11 9.19 -17.82
CA THR A 75 -20.78 8.94 -19.10
C THR A 75 -22.27 8.66 -18.90
N GLU A 76 -22.63 7.86 -17.90
CA GLU A 76 -24.03 7.59 -17.54
C GLU A 76 -24.75 8.87 -17.10
N LEU A 77 -24.15 9.64 -16.20
CA LEU A 77 -24.71 10.90 -15.71
C LEU A 77 -24.90 11.93 -16.82
N SER A 78 -23.93 12.05 -17.72
CA SER A 78 -24.00 12.93 -18.90
C SER A 78 -25.15 12.51 -19.82
N THR A 79 -25.23 11.22 -20.13
CA THR A 79 -26.28 10.65 -20.99
C THR A 79 -27.67 10.89 -20.40
N LYS A 80 -27.85 10.58 -19.12
CA LYS A 80 -29.11 10.80 -18.38
C LYS A 80 -29.53 12.27 -18.40
N LYS A 81 -28.59 13.18 -18.18
CA LYS A 81 -28.84 14.63 -18.21
C LYS A 81 -29.27 15.08 -19.61
N ASN A 82 -28.59 14.60 -20.65
CA ASN A 82 -28.87 14.94 -22.05
C ASN A 82 -30.23 14.40 -22.48
N LEU A 83 -30.55 13.15 -22.18
CA LEU A 83 -31.88 12.57 -22.45
C LEU A 83 -32.99 13.35 -21.76
N ARG A 84 -32.81 13.72 -20.49
CA ARG A 84 -33.78 14.55 -19.76
C ARG A 84 -33.95 15.92 -20.41
N PHE A 85 -32.88 16.51 -20.93
CA PHE A 85 -32.93 17.78 -21.63
C PHE A 85 -33.67 17.65 -22.96
N SER A 86 -33.33 16.68 -23.80
CA SER A 86 -34.00 16.40 -25.07
C SER A 86 -35.50 16.15 -24.87
N LEU A 87 -35.87 15.29 -23.92
CA LEU A 87 -37.27 15.03 -23.58
C LEU A 87 -38.05 16.31 -23.19
N LYS A 88 -37.45 17.19 -22.39
CA LYS A 88 -38.08 18.46 -22.02
C LYS A 88 -38.27 19.38 -23.23
N THR A 89 -37.28 19.43 -24.11
CA THR A 89 -37.33 20.24 -25.34
C THR A 89 -38.40 19.69 -26.28
N ASP A 90 -38.46 18.37 -26.46
CA ASP A 90 -39.44 17.71 -27.34
C ASP A 90 -40.87 17.91 -26.83
N ILE A 91 -41.09 17.76 -25.51
CA ILE A 91 -42.39 18.07 -24.88
C ILE A 91 -42.76 19.54 -25.12
N SER A 92 -41.81 20.47 -24.93
CA SER A 92 -42.05 21.90 -25.13
C SER A 92 -42.37 22.25 -26.59
N ASN A 93 -41.72 21.59 -27.55
CA ASN A 93 -41.90 21.80 -28.99
C ASN A 93 -43.15 21.11 -29.54
N SER A 94 -43.61 20.02 -28.93
CA SER A 94 -44.80 19.28 -29.35
C SER A 94 -46.12 20.03 -29.13
N GLY A 95 -46.10 21.23 -28.52
CA GLY A 95 -47.28 22.04 -28.20
C GLY A 95 -48.23 21.38 -27.16
N CYS A 96 -47.89 20.19 -26.67
CA CYS A 96 -48.66 19.46 -25.68
C CYS A 96 -48.37 20.07 -24.29
N LYS A 97 -49.24 20.97 -23.82
CA LYS A 97 -49.22 21.46 -22.44
C LYS A 97 -49.78 20.40 -21.50
N THR A 98 -49.06 19.31 -21.28
CA THR A 98 -49.46 18.29 -20.33
C THR A 98 -49.05 18.71 -18.92
N THR A 99 -50.02 19.19 -18.14
CA THR A 99 -49.91 19.33 -16.69
C THR A 99 -49.92 17.93 -16.07
N TYR A 100 -48.74 17.34 -15.87
CA TYR A 100 -48.59 16.21 -14.96
C TYR A 100 -47.77 16.64 -13.74
N PRO A 101 -48.29 16.47 -12.51
CA PRO A 101 -47.42 16.49 -11.34
C PRO A 101 -46.51 15.26 -11.43
N LEU A 102 -45.20 15.49 -11.43
CA LEU A 102 -44.20 14.44 -11.30
C LEU A 102 -44.37 13.78 -9.92
N LEU A 103 -45.28 12.82 -9.80
CA LEU A 103 -45.26 11.83 -8.72
C LEU A 103 -44.09 10.89 -9.02
N ILE A 104 -42.90 11.32 -8.63
CA ILE A 104 -41.78 10.40 -8.40
C ILE A 104 -42.13 9.72 -7.08
N PRO A 105 -42.46 8.41 -7.05
CA PRO A 105 -42.57 7.72 -5.78
C PRO A 105 -41.17 7.70 -5.18
N TYR A 106 -40.98 8.45 -4.10
CA TYR A 106 -39.87 8.26 -3.18
C TYR A 106 -40.01 6.84 -2.62
N TYR A 107 -39.33 5.87 -3.22
CA TYR A 107 -38.99 4.65 -2.50
C TYR A 107 -37.84 5.02 -1.55
N GLY A 108 -38.22 5.26 -0.31
CA GLY A 108 -37.30 5.26 0.81
C GLY A 108 -36.99 3.83 1.25
N ILE A 109 -35.72 3.66 1.66
CA ILE A 109 -35.06 2.49 2.26
C ILE A 109 -34.65 1.42 1.25
#